data_AF-A0A051UH13-F1
#
_entry.id   AF-A0A051UH13-F1
#
_cell.length_a   1.000
_cell.length_b   1.000
_cell.length_c   1.000
_cell.angle_alpha   90.00
_cell.angle_beta   90.00
_cell.angle_gamma   90.00
#
_symmetry.space_group_name_H-M   'P 1'
#
loop_
_entity.id
_entity.type
_entity.pdbx_description
1 polymer ?
#
loop_
_entity_poly.entity_id
_entity_poly.type
_entity_poly.pdbx_seq_one_letter_code
_entity_poly.pdbx_strand_id
1 'polypeptide(L)'
;MEAARSLAMETGVASVTLTAVASRAGIHYSAVRRYFTSHKEVLLHLSAEGWVRWSNTVSEKLAEPGAKSPSRIAETLAEALADDPLFCDLLANLHLHLEHEVDAERVIEVRRISTAATLSLADSIGSALPELGRSGSLDILLAAYSLAATLWQVANPPEQLTDVYAEEPEVVPPEWNLDFASALTRLLTATCVGLIAESS
;
A
#
# COMPACT_ATOMS: atom_id res chain seq x y z
N MET A 1 3.56 18.16 -2.74
CA MET A 1 3.72 16.69 -2.63
C MET A 1 4.77 16.34 -1.59
N GLU A 2 6.03 16.73 -1.74
CA GLU A 2 7.09 16.35 -0.78
C GLU A 2 6.80 16.71 0.68
N ALA A 3 6.35 17.93 0.94
CA ALA A 3 5.94 18.34 2.28
C ALA A 3 4.83 17.47 2.89
N ALA A 4 3.87 17.03 2.07
CA ALA A 4 2.79 16.17 2.51
C ALA A 4 3.26 14.73 2.75
N ARG A 5 4.16 14.22 1.90
CA ARG A 5 4.80 12.92 2.05
C ARG A 5 5.60 12.86 3.35
N SER A 6 6.50 13.82 3.56
CA SER A 6 7.30 13.93 4.78
C SER A 6 6.41 14.03 6.03
N LEU A 7 5.35 14.84 5.98
CA LEU A 7 4.41 14.95 7.10
C LEU A 7 3.67 13.63 7.36
N ALA A 8 3.15 12.97 6.32
CA ALA A 8 2.43 11.71 6.46
C ALA A 8 3.31 10.59 7.02
N MET A 9 4.59 10.54 6.64
CA MET A 9 5.55 9.58 7.21
C MET A 9 5.85 9.84 8.68
N GLU A 10 5.81 11.10 9.11
CA GLU A 10 6.12 11.50 10.49
C GLU A 10 4.92 11.33 11.43
N THR A 11 3.71 11.68 10.98
CA THR A 11 2.53 11.77 11.85
C THR A 11 1.46 10.71 11.58
N GLY A 12 1.66 9.89 10.55
CA GLY A 12 0.64 9.01 9.99
C GLY A 12 -0.34 9.75 9.07
N VAL A 13 -0.94 9.02 8.12
CA VAL A 13 -1.87 9.54 7.11
C VAL A 13 -3.11 10.16 7.74
N ALA A 14 -3.65 9.53 8.78
CA ALA A 14 -4.86 10.00 9.47
C ALA A 14 -4.70 11.36 10.16
N SER A 15 -3.47 11.77 10.48
CA SER A 15 -3.17 13.01 11.19
C SER A 15 -2.89 14.20 10.25
N VAL A 16 -2.82 13.97 8.95
CA VAL A 16 -2.42 15.00 7.97
C VAL A 16 -3.53 16.05 7.82
N THR A 17 -3.16 17.32 7.94
CA THR A 17 -4.06 18.45 7.64
C THR A 17 -3.48 19.36 6.57
N LEU A 18 -4.35 20.05 5.84
CA LEU A 18 -3.91 20.93 4.75
C LEU A 18 -3.10 22.13 5.27
N THR A 19 -3.40 22.59 6.49
CA THR A 19 -2.64 23.64 7.18
C THR A 19 -1.23 23.17 7.53
N ALA A 20 -1.09 21.94 8.06
CA ALA A 20 0.22 21.37 8.37
C ALA A 20 1.06 21.15 7.10
N VAL A 21 0.43 20.70 6.00
CA VAL A 21 1.08 20.61 4.68
C VAL A 21 1.56 21.98 4.20
N ALA A 22 0.75 23.03 4.32
CA ALA A 22 1.12 24.40 3.93
C ALA A 22 2.33 24.91 4.74
N SER A 23 2.28 24.72 6.06
CA SER A 23 3.35 25.09 6.98
C SER A 23 4.65 24.35 6.65
N ARG A 24 4.59 23.03 6.45
CA ARG A 24 5.76 22.20 6.08
C ARG A 24 6.35 22.59 4.73
N ALA A 25 5.52 23.01 3.78
CA ALA A 25 5.95 23.50 2.47
C ALA A 25 6.47 24.94 2.48
N GLY A 26 6.39 25.66 3.60
CA GLY A 26 6.82 27.05 3.71
C GLY A 26 5.96 28.03 2.89
N ILE A 27 4.71 27.67 2.61
CA ILE A 27 3.79 28.49 1.81
C ILE A 27 2.51 28.82 2.57
N HIS A 28 1.88 29.93 2.19
CA HIS A 28 0.63 30.36 2.79
C HIS A 28 -0.52 29.39 2.43
N TYR A 29 -1.45 29.19 3.36
CA TYR A 29 -2.60 28.28 3.20
C TYR A 29 -3.41 28.56 1.91
N SER A 30 -3.63 29.83 1.59
CA SER A 30 -4.35 30.21 0.35
C SER A 30 -3.63 29.80 -0.93
N ALA A 31 -2.28 29.69 -0.91
CA ALA A 31 -1.52 29.22 -2.06
C ALA A 31 -1.71 27.71 -2.27
N VAL A 32 -1.71 26.91 -1.19
CA VAL A 32 -2.00 25.47 -1.25
C VAL A 32 -3.39 25.20 -1.81
N ARG A 33 -4.39 25.99 -1.40
CA ARG A 33 -5.78 25.86 -1.88
C ARG A 33 -5.99 26.13 -3.38
N ARG A 34 -4.99 26.68 -4.07
CA ARG A 34 -5.02 26.82 -5.54
C ARG A 34 -4.70 25.52 -6.26
N TYR A 35 -4.02 24.59 -5.57
CA TYR A 35 -3.60 23.29 -6.11
C TYR A 35 -4.49 22.16 -5.62
N PHE A 36 -4.90 22.21 -4.35
CA PHE A 36 -5.68 21.15 -3.72
C PHE A 36 -6.86 21.71 -2.96
N THR A 37 -8.01 21.08 -3.14
CA THR A 37 -9.26 21.43 -2.44
C THR A 37 -9.25 20.96 -0.99
N SER A 38 -8.56 19.86 -0.69
CA SER A 38 -8.47 19.25 0.64
C SER A 38 -7.14 18.52 0.86
N HIS A 39 -6.85 18.16 2.12
CA HIS A 39 -5.72 17.28 2.43
C HIS A 39 -5.93 15.87 1.86
N LYS A 40 -7.19 15.42 1.75
CA LYS A 40 -7.54 14.11 1.19
C LYS A 40 -7.20 14.03 -0.29
N GLU A 41 -7.39 15.12 -1.04
CA GLU A 41 -6.94 15.18 -2.44
C GLU A 41 -5.41 15.01 -2.53
N VAL A 42 -4.65 15.67 -1.63
CA VAL A 42 -3.19 15.52 -1.56
C VAL A 42 -2.79 14.06 -1.28
N LEU A 43 -3.43 13.43 -0.29
CA LEU A 43 -3.17 12.03 0.09
C LEU A 43 -3.58 11.06 -1.03
N LEU A 44 -4.66 11.37 -1.75
CA LEU A 44 -5.12 10.59 -2.89
C LEU A 44 -4.07 10.60 -4.01
N HIS A 45 -3.49 11.76 -4.34
CA HIS A 45 -2.37 11.84 -5.27
C HIS A 45 -1.13 11.08 -4.78
N LEU A 46 -0.78 11.16 -3.48
CA LEU A 46 0.31 10.36 -2.90
C LEU A 46 0.06 8.85 -3.02
N SER A 47 -1.19 8.41 -2.90
CA SER A 47 -1.56 7.00 -3.09
C SER A 47 -1.31 6.55 -4.54
N ALA A 48 -1.64 7.41 -5.52
CA ALA A 48 -1.37 7.15 -6.94
C ALA A 48 0.14 7.00 -7.21
N GLU A 49 0.95 7.89 -6.63
CA GLU A 49 2.41 7.79 -6.69
C GLU A 49 2.90 6.49 -6.03
N GLY A 50 2.27 6.05 -4.93
CA GLY A 50 2.56 4.77 -4.27
C GLY A 50 2.28 3.57 -5.15
N TRP A 51 1.13 3.53 -5.83
CA TRP A 51 0.79 2.49 -6.80
C TRP A 51 1.84 2.37 -7.91
N VAL A 52 2.27 3.50 -8.48
CA VAL A 52 3.29 3.52 -9.52
C VAL A 52 4.64 3.03 -9.00
N ARG A 53 5.09 3.51 -7.82
CA ARG A 53 6.36 3.05 -7.22
C ARG A 53 6.33 1.54 -6.96
N TRP A 54 5.28 1.04 -6.31
CA TRP A 54 5.15 -0.38 -5.99
C TRP A 54 5.14 -1.23 -7.26
N SER A 55 4.36 -0.84 -8.28
CA SER A 55 4.35 -1.50 -9.59
C SER A 55 5.75 -1.57 -10.19
N ASN A 56 6.47 -0.45 -10.25
CA ASN A 56 7.80 -0.42 -10.86
C ASN A 56 8.80 -1.29 -10.10
N THR A 57 8.86 -1.15 -8.77
CA THR A 57 9.78 -1.92 -7.92
C THR A 57 9.55 -3.43 -8.05
N VAL A 58 8.28 -3.87 -8.04
CA VAL A 58 7.98 -5.29 -8.18
C VAL A 58 8.28 -5.76 -9.61
N SER A 59 7.87 -5.03 -10.65
CA SER A 59 8.15 -5.38 -12.04
C SER A 59 9.65 -5.51 -12.31
N GLU A 60 10.48 -4.62 -11.76
CA GLU A 60 11.94 -4.69 -11.85
C GLU A 60 12.50 -5.97 -11.21
N LYS A 61 12.10 -6.28 -9.97
CA LYS A 61 12.50 -7.53 -9.27
C LYS A 61 12.01 -8.79 -9.99
N LEU A 62 10.85 -8.75 -10.63
CA LEU A 62 10.30 -9.87 -11.39
C LEU A 62 11.02 -10.08 -12.74
N ALA A 63 11.55 -9.01 -13.34
CA ALA A 63 12.33 -9.10 -14.58
C ALA A 63 13.73 -9.73 -14.39
N GLU A 64 14.23 -9.82 -13.16
CA GLU A 64 15.50 -10.49 -12.87
C GLU A 64 15.46 -11.98 -13.27
N PRO A 65 16.53 -12.52 -13.89
CA PRO A 65 16.58 -13.91 -14.33
C PRO A 65 16.35 -14.92 -13.20
N GLY A 66 15.70 -16.03 -13.54
CA GLY A 66 15.45 -17.15 -12.62
C GLY A 66 14.00 -17.60 -12.64
N ALA A 67 13.77 -18.89 -12.40
CA ALA A 67 12.41 -19.40 -12.26
C ALA A 67 11.73 -18.73 -11.06
N LYS A 68 10.51 -18.23 -11.24
CA LYS A 68 9.71 -17.67 -10.16
C LYS A 68 8.77 -18.76 -9.65
N SER A 69 8.73 -18.91 -8.33
CA SER A 69 7.77 -19.78 -7.64
C SER A 69 6.64 -18.92 -7.05
N PRO A 70 5.50 -19.52 -6.67
CA PRO A 70 4.47 -18.85 -5.88
C PRO A 70 5.02 -18.09 -4.67
N SER A 71 5.94 -18.72 -3.92
CA SER A 71 6.59 -18.09 -2.77
C SER A 71 7.45 -16.89 -3.15
N ARG A 72 8.15 -16.94 -4.28
CA ARG A 72 8.98 -15.81 -4.74
C ARG A 72 8.14 -14.62 -5.21
N ILE A 73 7.00 -14.85 -5.86
CA ILE A 73 6.05 -13.79 -6.20
C ILE A 73 5.52 -13.13 -4.92
N ALA A 74 5.06 -13.94 -3.96
CA ALA A 74 4.56 -13.48 -2.67
C ALA A 74 5.58 -12.68 -1.86
N GLU A 75 6.82 -13.16 -1.80
CA GLU A 75 7.95 -12.47 -1.15
C GLU A 75 8.22 -11.12 -1.82
N THR A 76 8.33 -11.10 -3.16
CA THR A 76 8.61 -9.86 -3.90
C THR A 76 7.55 -8.78 -3.67
N LEU A 77 6.26 -9.18 -3.66
CA LEU A 77 5.15 -8.26 -3.37
C LEU A 77 5.21 -7.74 -1.93
N ALA A 78 5.42 -8.65 -0.96
CA ALA A 78 5.43 -8.32 0.46
C ALA A 78 6.61 -7.42 0.84
N GLU A 79 7.82 -7.71 0.37
CA GLU A 79 9.01 -6.89 0.59
C GLU A 79 8.80 -5.47 0.04
N ALA A 80 8.32 -5.35 -1.21
CA ALA A 80 8.11 -4.03 -1.82
C ALA A 80 7.05 -3.20 -1.09
N LEU A 81 6.09 -3.83 -0.40
CA LEU A 81 5.13 -3.15 0.47
C LEU A 81 5.75 -2.80 1.83
N ALA A 82 6.57 -3.68 2.39
CA ALA A 82 7.29 -3.43 3.64
C ALA A 82 8.28 -2.26 3.51
N ASP A 83 8.87 -2.10 2.33
CA ASP A 83 9.79 -1.02 2.00
C ASP A 83 9.09 0.34 1.75
N ASP A 84 7.75 0.38 1.61
CA ASP A 84 6.95 1.62 1.50
C ASP A 84 5.84 1.69 2.58
N PRO A 85 6.21 1.93 3.86
CA PRO A 85 5.28 2.12 4.98
C PRO A 85 4.14 3.11 4.71
N LEU A 86 4.47 4.23 4.06
CA LEU A 86 3.51 5.28 3.75
C LEU A 86 2.45 4.76 2.78
N PHE A 87 2.85 3.96 1.77
CA PHE A 87 1.89 3.39 0.85
C PHE A 87 0.94 2.41 1.55
N CYS A 88 1.43 1.57 2.47
CA CYS A 88 0.57 0.71 3.27
C CYS A 88 -0.45 1.49 4.12
N ASP A 89 -0.02 2.59 4.75
CA ASP A 89 -0.93 3.47 5.51
C ASP A 89 -1.95 4.18 4.61
N LEU A 90 -1.53 4.62 3.41
CA LEU A 90 -2.42 5.20 2.41
C LEU A 90 -3.47 4.18 1.93
N LEU A 91 -3.09 2.93 1.68
CA LEU A 91 -4.00 1.86 1.25
C LEU A 91 -5.11 1.60 2.28
N ALA A 92 -4.79 1.65 3.58
CA ALA A 92 -5.76 1.49 4.66
C ALA A 92 -6.82 2.61 4.68
N ASN A 93 -6.46 3.81 4.23
CA ASN A 93 -7.33 4.98 4.24
C ASN A 93 -8.03 5.24 2.89
N LEU A 94 -7.52 4.66 1.80
CA LEU A 94 -7.90 5.00 0.42
C LEU A 94 -9.41 4.91 0.16
N HIS A 95 -9.96 3.71 0.28
CA HIS A 95 -11.35 3.43 -0.09
C HIS A 95 -12.37 3.89 0.96
N LEU A 96 -11.98 3.99 2.23
CA LEU A 96 -12.90 4.32 3.33
C LEU A 96 -12.96 5.82 3.62
N HIS A 97 -11.90 6.57 3.33
CA HIS A 97 -11.78 7.96 3.74
C HIS A 97 -11.42 8.91 2.61
N LEU A 98 -10.47 8.55 1.75
CA LEU A 98 -9.92 9.49 0.76
C LEU A 98 -10.87 9.68 -0.43
N GLU A 99 -11.40 8.60 -0.99
CA GLU A 99 -12.27 8.67 -2.17
C GLU A 99 -13.64 9.31 -1.89
N HIS A 100 -14.13 9.26 -0.65
CA HIS A 100 -15.47 9.72 -0.27
C HIS A 100 -15.62 11.26 -0.18
N GLU A 101 -14.52 11.99 0.02
CA GLU A 101 -14.56 13.42 0.33
C GLU A 101 -13.80 14.28 -0.71
N VAL A 102 -13.41 13.67 -1.82
CA VAL A 102 -12.77 14.33 -2.95
C VAL A 102 -13.74 14.38 -4.12
N ASP A 103 -13.66 15.43 -4.93
CA ASP A 103 -14.48 15.56 -6.14
C ASP A 103 -14.29 14.35 -7.08
N ALA A 104 -15.41 13.86 -7.63
CA ALA A 104 -15.42 12.65 -8.44
C ALA A 104 -14.48 12.72 -9.66
N GLU A 105 -14.31 13.89 -10.27
CA GLU A 105 -13.40 14.05 -11.41
C GLU A 105 -11.94 13.82 -11.00
N ARG A 106 -11.54 14.33 -9.83
CA ARG A 106 -10.20 14.12 -9.27
C ARG A 106 -9.98 12.67 -8.84
N VAL A 107 -10.99 12.05 -8.25
CA VAL A 107 -10.96 10.61 -7.92
C VAL A 107 -10.74 9.77 -9.17
N ILE A 108 -11.48 10.06 -10.25
CA ILE A 108 -11.34 9.33 -11.53
C ILE A 108 -9.95 9.52 -12.13
N GLU A 109 -9.38 10.73 -12.06
CA GLU A 109 -8.02 11.00 -12.54
C GLU A 109 -6.99 10.15 -11.81
N VAL A 110 -7.02 10.13 -10.48
CA VAL A 110 -6.13 9.29 -9.67
C VAL A 110 -6.37 7.80 -9.94
N ARG A 111 -7.63 7.38 -10.04
CA ARG A 111 -7.98 5.97 -10.25
C ARG A 111 -7.47 5.44 -11.60
N ARG A 112 -7.41 6.27 -12.64
CA ARG A 112 -6.78 5.92 -13.92
C ARG A 112 -5.29 5.61 -13.76
N ILE A 113 -4.57 6.41 -12.98
CA ILE A 113 -3.14 6.20 -12.71
C ILE A 113 -2.93 4.89 -11.95
N SER A 114 -3.67 4.69 -10.85
CA SER A 114 -3.57 3.48 -10.04
C SER A 114 -3.95 2.23 -10.85
N THR A 115 -5.01 2.30 -11.66
CA THR A 115 -5.45 1.18 -12.51
C THR A 115 -4.39 0.82 -13.54
N ALA A 116 -3.77 1.80 -14.20
CA ALA A 116 -2.70 1.53 -15.17
C ALA A 116 -1.50 0.84 -14.51
N ALA A 117 -1.10 1.27 -13.31
CA ALA A 117 -0.05 0.63 -12.53
C ALA A 117 -0.43 -0.81 -12.12
N THR A 118 -1.65 -1.03 -11.60
CA THR A 118 -2.14 -2.38 -11.25
C THR A 118 -2.14 -3.32 -12.45
N LEU A 119 -2.60 -2.87 -13.62
CA LEU A 119 -2.63 -3.69 -14.83
C LEU A 119 -1.21 -4.02 -15.31
N SER A 120 -0.29 -3.04 -15.33
CA SER A 120 1.11 -3.27 -15.69
C SER A 120 1.79 -4.28 -14.75
N LEU A 121 1.49 -4.21 -13.45
CA LEU A 121 2.01 -5.15 -12.49
C LEU A 121 1.40 -6.55 -12.66
N ALA A 122 0.10 -6.65 -12.96
CA ALA A 122 -0.57 -7.92 -13.23
C ALA A 122 0.05 -8.62 -14.45
N ASP A 123 0.34 -7.87 -15.52
CA ASP A 123 1.03 -8.40 -16.71
C ASP A 123 2.45 -8.89 -16.37
N SER A 124 3.15 -8.19 -15.48
CA SER A 124 4.48 -8.58 -15.01
C SER A 124 4.43 -9.89 -14.20
N ILE A 125 3.44 -10.04 -13.32
CA ILE A 125 3.21 -11.29 -12.55
C ILE A 125 2.85 -12.43 -13.48
N GLY A 126 1.92 -12.22 -14.43
CA GLY A 126 1.51 -13.26 -15.37
C GLY A 126 2.64 -13.69 -16.32
N SER A 127 3.58 -12.79 -16.63
CA SER A 127 4.79 -13.14 -17.39
C SER A 127 5.79 -13.93 -16.54
N ALA A 128 5.89 -13.61 -15.26
CA ALA A 128 6.82 -14.22 -14.31
C ALA A 128 6.37 -15.61 -13.83
N LEU A 129 5.05 -15.81 -13.66
CA LEU A 129 4.43 -17.06 -13.21
C LEU A 129 3.18 -17.36 -14.06
N PRO A 130 3.35 -17.88 -15.28
CA PRO A 130 2.26 -18.08 -16.25
C PRO A 130 1.13 -18.98 -15.75
N GLU A 131 1.39 -19.89 -14.81
CA GLU A 131 0.41 -20.80 -14.22
C GLU A 131 -0.74 -20.07 -13.50
N LEU A 132 -0.55 -18.82 -13.06
CA LEU A 132 -1.62 -18.00 -12.48
C LEU A 132 -2.64 -17.52 -13.52
N GLY A 133 -2.23 -17.40 -14.77
CA GLY A 133 -3.00 -16.70 -15.80
C GLY A 133 -3.31 -15.24 -15.44
N ARG A 134 -4.15 -14.60 -16.27
CA ARG A 134 -4.49 -13.18 -16.12
C ARG A 134 -5.38 -12.89 -14.92
N SER A 135 -6.39 -13.73 -14.68
CA SER A 135 -7.30 -13.59 -13.52
C SER A 135 -6.54 -13.79 -12.22
N GLY A 136 -5.77 -14.88 -12.09
CA GLY A 136 -4.98 -15.14 -10.89
C GLY A 136 -3.94 -14.06 -10.60
N SER A 137 -3.37 -13.43 -11.64
CA SER A 137 -2.45 -12.29 -11.48
C SER A 137 -3.15 -11.05 -10.91
N LEU A 138 -4.41 -10.81 -11.27
CA LEU A 138 -5.21 -9.72 -10.69
C LEU A 138 -5.67 -10.06 -9.26
N ASP A 139 -6.06 -11.31 -9.03
CA ASP A 139 -6.54 -11.78 -7.72
C ASP A 139 -5.43 -11.76 -6.67
N ILE A 140 -4.20 -12.15 -7.02
CA ILE A 140 -3.07 -12.06 -6.09
C ILE A 140 -2.72 -10.60 -5.76
N LEU A 141 -2.86 -9.68 -6.72
CA LEU A 141 -2.65 -8.26 -6.48
C LEU A 141 -3.71 -7.69 -5.55
N LEU A 142 -4.98 -8.03 -5.80
CA LEU A 142 -6.11 -7.69 -4.94
C LEU A 142 -5.85 -8.15 -3.51
N ALA A 143 -5.42 -9.41 -3.34
CA ALA A 143 -5.05 -9.95 -2.04
C ALA A 143 -3.88 -9.20 -1.40
N ALA A 144 -2.81 -8.91 -2.17
CA ALA A 144 -1.60 -8.26 -1.67
C ALA A 144 -1.87 -6.90 -1.04
N TYR A 145 -2.47 -5.95 -1.76
CA TYR A 145 -2.67 -4.62 -1.20
C TYR A 145 -3.75 -4.60 -0.11
N SER A 146 -4.76 -5.47 -0.20
CA SER A 146 -5.87 -5.52 0.76
C SER A 146 -5.42 -6.10 2.11
N LEU A 147 -4.62 -7.18 2.07
CA LEU A 147 -4.01 -7.75 3.27
C LEU A 147 -2.95 -6.82 3.85
N ALA A 148 -2.09 -6.24 3.01
CA ALA A 148 -1.05 -5.32 3.45
C ALA A 148 -1.61 -4.11 4.19
N ALA A 149 -2.68 -3.49 3.67
CA ALA A 149 -3.35 -2.36 4.32
C ALA A 149 -3.71 -2.67 5.78
N THR A 150 -4.26 -3.86 6.03
CA THR A 150 -4.68 -4.25 7.39
C THR A 150 -3.52 -4.72 8.25
N LEU A 151 -2.68 -5.62 7.71
CA LEU A 151 -1.55 -6.19 8.46
C LEU A 151 -0.54 -5.12 8.87
N TRP A 152 -0.37 -4.07 8.06
CA TRP A 152 0.51 -2.96 8.38
C TRP A 152 0.05 -2.24 9.65
N GLN A 153 -1.26 -1.95 9.77
CA GLN A 153 -1.82 -1.27 10.95
C GLN A 153 -1.76 -2.15 12.21
N VAL A 154 -1.88 -3.48 12.05
CA VAL A 154 -1.72 -4.44 13.14
C VAL A 154 -0.25 -4.51 13.61
N ALA A 155 0.68 -4.57 12.66
CA ALA A 155 2.12 -4.67 12.96
C ALA A 155 2.73 -3.34 13.45
N ASN A 156 2.11 -2.20 13.13
CA ASN A 156 2.62 -0.87 13.45
C ASN A 156 1.52 -0.02 14.13
N PRO A 157 1.14 -0.35 15.38
CA PRO A 157 0.15 0.43 16.12
C PRO A 157 0.66 1.85 16.42
N PRO A 158 -0.25 2.82 16.65
CA PRO A 158 0.12 4.16 17.09
C PRO A 158 0.97 4.14 18.37
N GLU A 159 1.95 5.06 18.49
CA GLU A 159 2.89 5.13 19.63
C GLU A 159 2.19 5.07 21.00
N GLN A 160 1.03 5.74 21.13
CA GLN A 160 0.23 5.76 22.36
C GLN A 160 -0.25 4.37 22.81
N LEU A 161 -0.40 3.42 21.88
CA LEU A 161 -0.78 2.04 22.18
C LEU A 161 0.45 1.13 22.35
N THR A 162 1.57 1.45 21.70
CA THR A 162 2.81 0.68 21.79
C THR A 162 3.33 0.60 23.22
N ASP A 163 3.38 1.73 23.92
CA ASP A 163 3.84 1.80 25.32
C ASP A 163 2.91 0.99 26.25
N VAL A 164 1.60 1.10 26.03
CA VAL A 164 0.59 0.38 26.81
C VAL A 164 0.66 -1.13 26.58
N TYR A 165 0.84 -1.58 25.33
CA TYR A 165 0.98 -3.00 25.01
C TYR A 165 2.27 -3.62 25.57
N ALA A 166 3.34 -2.84 25.68
CA ALA A 166 4.57 -3.30 26.32
C ALA A 166 4.39 -3.53 27.83
N GLU A 167 3.51 -2.76 28.49
CA GLU A 167 3.20 -2.87 29.91
C GLU A 167 2.12 -3.92 30.22
N GLU A 168 1.29 -4.31 29.25
CA GLU A 168 0.20 -5.30 29.40
C GLU A 168 0.34 -6.53 28.47
N PRO A 169 1.25 -7.48 28.76
CA PRO A 169 1.52 -8.65 27.91
C PRO A 169 0.36 -9.66 27.82
N GLU A 170 -0.67 -9.53 28.66
CA GLU A 170 -1.91 -10.32 28.57
C GLU A 170 -2.83 -9.83 27.43
N VAL A 171 -2.69 -8.58 26.99
CA VAL A 171 -3.52 -7.96 25.94
C VAL A 171 -2.96 -8.24 24.54
N VAL A 172 -1.62 -8.24 24.40
CA VAL A 172 -0.93 -8.63 23.16
C VAL A 172 0.10 -9.72 23.50
N PRO A 173 -0.28 -11.00 23.36
CA PRO A 173 0.66 -12.09 23.59
C PRO A 173 1.90 -11.94 22.70
N PRO A 174 3.11 -12.32 23.16
CA PRO A 174 4.34 -12.25 22.35
C PRO A 174 4.25 -13.02 21.03
N GLU A 175 3.42 -14.06 20.98
CA GLU A 175 3.11 -14.88 19.79
C GLU A 175 2.36 -14.09 18.70
N TRP A 176 1.76 -12.96 19.08
CA TRP A 176 1.08 -12.02 18.19
C TRP A 176 1.99 -10.90 17.69
N ASN A 177 3.30 -10.94 18.01
CA ASN A 177 4.29 -10.06 17.40
C ASN A 177 4.41 -10.39 15.90
N LEU A 178 3.58 -9.72 15.12
CA LEU A 178 3.38 -9.96 13.71
C LEU A 178 4.50 -9.28 12.92
N ASP A 179 5.50 -10.06 12.47
CA ASP A 179 6.41 -9.59 11.43
C ASP A 179 5.62 -9.40 10.12
N PHE A 180 5.46 -8.14 9.70
CA PHE A 180 4.61 -7.75 8.57
C PHE A 180 4.98 -8.50 7.29
N ALA A 181 6.27 -8.46 6.91
CA ALA A 181 6.74 -9.05 5.66
C ALA A 181 6.54 -10.56 5.67
N SER A 182 6.99 -11.25 6.73
CA SER A 182 6.84 -12.70 6.85
C SER A 182 5.38 -13.14 6.86
N ALA A 183 4.50 -12.41 7.57
CA ALA A 183 3.08 -12.73 7.62
C ALA A 183 2.41 -12.57 6.26
N LEU A 184 2.65 -11.44 5.59
CA LEU A 184 2.10 -11.18 4.26
C LEU A 184 2.62 -12.19 3.23
N THR A 185 3.92 -12.51 3.24
CA THR A 185 4.49 -13.54 2.34
C THR A 185 3.83 -14.90 2.54
N ARG A 186 3.59 -15.34 3.79
CA ARG A 186 2.92 -16.63 4.06
C ARG A 186 1.50 -16.65 3.48
N LEU A 187 0.72 -15.59 3.73
CA LEU A 187 -0.66 -15.50 3.26
C LEU A 187 -0.72 -15.45 1.73
N LEU A 188 0.11 -14.61 1.10
CA LEU A 188 0.16 -14.51 -0.36
C LEU A 188 0.68 -15.78 -1.03
N THR A 189 1.61 -16.50 -0.41
CA THR A 189 2.05 -17.80 -0.91
C THR A 189 0.89 -18.80 -0.93
N ALA A 190 0.12 -18.87 0.16
CA ALA A 190 -1.07 -19.73 0.24
C ALA A 190 -2.12 -19.34 -0.82
N THR A 191 -2.36 -18.04 -1.01
CA THR A 191 -3.26 -17.53 -2.05
C THR A 191 -2.78 -17.92 -3.46
N CYS A 192 -1.50 -17.71 -3.80
CA CYS A 192 -0.95 -18.10 -5.09
C CYS A 192 -1.11 -19.60 -5.35
N VAL A 193 -0.83 -20.45 -4.36
CA VAL A 193 -0.98 -21.91 -4.50
C VAL A 193 -2.44 -22.30 -4.74
N GLY A 194 -3.38 -21.68 -4.02
CA GLY A 194 -4.82 -21.91 -4.21
C GLY A 194 -5.29 -21.51 -5.62
N LEU A 195 -4.90 -20.33 -6.09
CA LEU A 195 -5.26 -19.82 -7.42
C LEU A 195 -4.74 -20.73 -8.56
N ILE A 196 -3.52 -21.26 -8.42
CA ILE A 196 -2.94 -22.19 -9.40
C ILE A 196 -3.69 -23.54 -9.38
N ALA A 197 -4.02 -24.05 -8.20
CA ALA A 197 -4.72 -25.33 -8.06
C ALA A 197 -6.14 -25.28 -8.67
N GLU A 198 -6.85 -24.15 -8.57
CA GLU A 198 -8.18 -23.97 -9.20
C GLU A 198 -8.12 -23.78 -10.73
N SER A 199 -6.98 -23.34 -11.25
CA SER A 199 -6.77 -23.11 -12.68
C SER A 199 -6.29 -24.36 -13.45
N SER A 200 -6.00 -25.45 -12.72
CA SER A 200 -5.43 -26.71 -13.24
C SER A 200 -6.48 -27.78 -13.55
#